data_AF-A0A955QDL9-F1
#
_entry.id   AF-A0A955QDL9-F1
#
_cell.length_a   1.000
_cell.length_b   1.000
_cell.length_c   1.000
_cell.angle_alpha   90.00
_cell.angle_beta   90.00
_cell.angle_gamma   90.00
#
_symmetry.space_group_name_H-M   'P 1'
#
loop_
_entity.id
_entity.type
_entity.pdbx_description
1 polymer ?
#
loop_
_entity_poly.entity_id
_entity_poly.type
_entity_poly.pdbx_seq_one_letter_code
_entity_poly.pdbx_strand_id
1 'polypeptide(L)'
;MAPSSLKVAHAHQVLLSAIKSVTPLWEPVRPGHVFLDLSGTSRLFGSTCDTAVRVEREMARCTGLHAVARISTNKLVAQMATTVLTVITSL
;
A
#
# COMPACT_ATOMS: atom_id res chain seq x y z
N MET A 1 -8.01 -8.76 22.25
CA MET A 1 -6.55 -8.78 22.47
C MET A 1 -5.94 -7.70 21.58
N ALA A 2 -5.34 -6.66 22.16
CA ALA A 2 -4.70 -5.61 21.36
C ALA A 2 -3.49 -6.20 20.59
N PRO A 3 -3.22 -5.75 19.36
CA PRO A 3 -2.06 -6.23 18.60
C PRO A 3 -0.77 -5.94 19.37
N SER A 4 0.19 -6.88 19.35
CA SER A 4 1.47 -6.68 20.04
C SER A 4 2.27 -5.58 19.34
N SER A 5 2.86 -4.67 20.12
CA SER A 5 3.62 -3.52 19.58
C SER A 5 4.77 -3.94 18.67
N LEU A 6 5.40 -5.10 18.94
CA LEU A 6 6.45 -5.68 18.10
C LEU A 6 5.94 -6.08 16.71
N LYS A 7 4.76 -6.69 16.61
CA LYS A 7 4.17 -7.08 15.31
C LYS A 7 3.79 -5.84 14.49
N VAL A 8 3.26 -4.81 15.15
CA VAL A 8 2.93 -3.53 14.51
C VAL A 8 4.19 -2.84 13.99
N ALA A 9 5.26 -2.79 14.79
CA ALA A 9 6.53 -2.21 14.37
C ALA A 9 7.14 -2.98 13.19
N HIS A 10 7.14 -4.31 13.23
CA HIS A 10 7.62 -5.15 12.12
C HIS A 10 6.82 -4.89 10.84
N ALA A 11 5.49 -4.90 10.91
CA ALA A 11 4.64 -4.62 9.76
C ALA A 11 4.88 -3.22 9.18
N HIS A 12 5.10 -2.23 10.03
CA HIS A 12 5.46 -0.88 9.60
C HIS A 12 6.80 -0.83 8.86
N GLN A 13 7.82 -1.55 9.33
CA GLN A 13 9.14 -1.62 8.65
C GLN A 13 9.05 -2.30 7.29
N VAL A 14 8.27 -3.37 7.17
CA VAL A 14 8.02 -4.04 5.89
C VAL A 14 7.29 -3.08 4.93
N LEU A 15 6.26 -2.37 5.42
CA LEU A 15 5.53 -1.38 4.63
C LEU A 15 6.45 -0.30 4.08
N LEU A 16 7.29 0.29 4.93
CA LEU A 16 8.22 1.33 4.50
C LEU A 16 9.25 0.80 3.48
N SER A 17 9.74 -0.42 3.67
CA SER A 17 10.67 -1.07 2.73
C SER A 17 10.01 -1.31 1.37
N ALA A 18 8.78 -1.82 1.35
CA ALA A 18 8.04 -2.09 0.12
C ALA A 18 7.76 -0.79 -0.65
N ILE A 19 7.31 0.26 0.04
CA ILE A 19 7.01 1.58 -0.54
C ILE A 19 8.25 2.22 -1.16
N LYS A 20 9.35 2.28 -0.41
CA LYS A 20 10.60 2.91 -0.86
C LYS A 20 11.20 2.20 -2.07
N SER A 21 10.85 0.93 -2.29
CA SER A 21 11.33 0.15 -3.45
C SER A 21 10.63 0.50 -4.77
N VAL A 22 9.48 1.19 -4.73
CA VAL A 22 8.65 1.46 -5.93
C VAL A 22 8.41 2.95 -6.19
N THR A 23 8.65 3.81 -5.21
CA THR A 23 8.58 5.27 -5.41
C THR A 23 9.46 6.02 -4.42
N PRO A 24 10.11 7.11 -4.85
CA PRO A 24 10.74 8.06 -3.94
C PRO A 24 9.71 8.96 -3.23
N LEU A 25 8.50 9.12 -3.77
CA LEU A 25 7.49 10.07 -3.30
C LEU A 25 6.30 9.35 -2.68
N TRP A 26 6.17 9.46 -1.35
CA TRP A 26 5.10 8.85 -0.58
C TRP A 26 4.78 9.70 0.65
N GLU A 27 3.55 9.58 1.15
CA GLU A 27 3.07 10.36 2.28
C GLU A 27 2.32 9.48 3.30
N PRO A 28 2.66 9.57 4.60
CA PRO A 28 1.89 8.90 5.64
C PRO A 28 0.54 9.59 5.89
N VAL A 29 -0.52 8.81 6.13
CA VAL A 29 -1.85 9.32 6.49
C VAL A 29 -2.16 9.01 7.95
N ARG A 30 -2.05 7.73 8.31
CA ARG A 30 -2.22 7.18 9.66
C ARG A 30 -1.54 5.80 9.70
N PRO A 31 -1.35 5.17 10.88
CA PRO A 31 -0.71 3.85 10.94
C PRO A 31 -1.34 2.85 9.96
N GLY A 32 -0.51 2.27 9.09
CA GLY A 32 -0.94 1.31 8.05
C GLY A 32 -1.51 1.93 6.76
N HIS A 33 -1.63 3.26 6.66
CA HIS A 33 -2.17 3.94 5.49
C HIS A 33 -1.20 4.99 4.94
N VAL A 34 -0.92 4.90 3.64
CA VAL A 34 -0.02 5.80 2.92
C VAL A 34 -0.61 6.18 1.56
N PHE A 35 -0.18 7.32 1.01
CA PHE A 35 -0.31 7.62 -0.41
C PHE A 35 1.04 7.41 -1.11
N LEU A 36 0.97 6.94 -2.34
CA LEU A 36 2.12 6.68 -3.21
C LEU A 36 1.93 7.47 -4.50
N ASP A 37 2.91 8.27 -4.88
CA ASP A 37 2.95 8.82 -6.23
C ASP A 37 3.77 7.87 -7.11
N LEU A 38 3.10 7.26 -8.08
CA LEU A 38 3.72 6.35 -9.06
C LEU A 38 3.88 7.01 -10.43
N SER A 39 3.72 8.34 -10.51
CA SER A 39 3.93 9.11 -11.74
C SER A 39 5.38 8.97 -12.20
N GLY A 40 5.55 8.61 -13.48
CA GLY A 40 6.87 8.46 -14.08
C GLY A 40 7.64 7.20 -13.65
N THR A 41 7.12 6.36 -12.77
CA THR A 41 7.83 5.15 -12.31
C THR A 41 7.60 3.93 -13.20
N SER A 42 6.70 4.04 -14.19
CA SER A 42 6.25 2.89 -14.98
C SER A 42 7.33 2.24 -15.85
N ARG A 43 8.31 3.02 -16.33
CA ARG A 43 9.47 2.49 -17.07
C ARG A 43 10.39 1.63 -16.20
N LEU A 44 10.39 1.84 -14.89
CA LEU A 44 11.27 1.13 -13.94
C LEU A 44 10.57 -0.07 -13.30
N PHE A 45 9.29 0.06 -12.98
CA PHE A 45 8.57 -0.93 -12.18
C PHE A 45 7.37 -1.58 -12.88
N GLY A 46 7.10 -1.21 -14.14
CA GLY A 46 5.97 -1.72 -14.92
C GLY A 46 4.70 -0.90 -14.69
N SER A 47 3.54 -1.47 -15.00
CA SER A 47 2.29 -0.73 -14.83
C SER A 47 2.05 -0.40 -13.34
N THR A 48 1.30 0.68 -13.08
CA THR A 48 0.89 1.06 -11.72
C THR A 48 0.11 -0.07 -11.04
N CYS A 49 -0.69 -0.83 -11.80
CA CYS A 49 -1.43 -1.99 -11.32
C CYS A 49 -0.51 -3.12 -10.87
N ASP A 50 0.45 -3.51 -11.71
CA ASP A 50 1.39 -4.58 -11.38
C ASP A 50 2.25 -4.21 -10.18
N THR A 51 2.68 -2.94 -10.11
CA THR A 51 3.44 -2.40 -8.98
C THR A 51 2.64 -2.49 -7.68
N ALA A 52 1.36 -2.11 -7.70
CA ALA A 52 0.47 -2.19 -6.54
C ALA A 52 0.28 -3.65 -6.08
N VAL A 53 -0.03 -4.57 -7.00
CA VAL A 53 -0.17 -6.00 -6.71
C VAL A 53 1.14 -6.58 -6.14
N ARG A 54 2.30 -6.15 -6.64
CA ARG A 54 3.60 -6.57 -6.12
C ARG A 54 3.78 -6.14 -4.66
N VAL A 55 3.43 -4.90 -4.33
CA VAL A 55 3.50 -4.37 -2.95
C VAL A 55 2.54 -5.14 -2.03
N GLU A 56 1.30 -5.40 -2.47
CA GLU A 56 0.33 -6.16 -1.68
C GLU A 56 0.81 -7.58 -1.37
N ARG A 57 1.32 -8.28 -2.38
CA ARG A 57 1.87 -9.64 -2.23
C ARG A 57 3.06 -9.67 -1.29
N GLU A 58 3.96 -8.68 -1.39
CA GLU A 58 5.12 -8.60 -0.51
C GLU A 58 4.71 -8.34 0.95
N MET A 59 3.73 -7.47 1.18
CA MET A 59 3.15 -7.25 2.51
C MET A 59 2.54 -8.53 3.08
N ALA A 60 1.73 -9.24 2.30
CA ALA A 60 1.11 -10.50 2.71
C ALA A 60 2.17 -11.57 3.02
N ARG A 61 3.20 -11.69 2.17
CA ARG A 61 4.28 -12.66 2.32
C ARG A 61 5.12 -12.42 3.58
N CYS A 62 5.46 -11.16 3.87
CA CYS A 62 6.37 -10.82 4.97
C CYS A 62 5.68 -10.64 6.32
N THR A 63 4.40 -10.28 6.34
CA THR A 63 3.68 -9.96 7.59
C THR A 63 2.49 -10.85 7.89
N GLY A 64 2.00 -11.61 6.89
CA GLY A 64 0.73 -12.32 6.96
C GLY A 64 -0.50 -11.41 6.91
N LEU A 65 -0.33 -10.09 6.71
CA LEU A 65 -1.43 -9.13 6.65
C LEU A 65 -1.83 -8.85 5.21
N HIS A 66 -3.14 -8.84 4.94
CA HIS A 66 -3.66 -8.44 3.65
C HIS A 66 -3.57 -6.91 3.51
N ALA A 67 -2.70 -6.44 2.62
CA ALA A 67 -2.67 -5.04 2.20
C ALA A 67 -3.68 -4.81 1.07
N VAL A 68 -4.18 -3.58 0.95
CA VAL A 68 -5.07 -3.17 -0.14
C VAL A 68 -4.56 -1.85 -0.70
N ALA A 69 -4.21 -1.85 -1.97
CA ALA A 69 -3.79 -0.71 -2.75
C ALA A 69 -4.95 -0.23 -3.63
N ARG A 70 -5.10 1.08 -3.72
CA ARG A 70 -6.12 1.71 -4.55
C ARG A 70 -5.46 2.74 -5.45
N ILE A 71 -5.66 2.57 -6.75
CA ILE A 71 -5.00 3.36 -7.78
C ILE A 71 -5.97 4.41 -8.29
N SER A 72 -5.48 5.63 -8.44
CA SER A 72 -6.22 6.71 -9.06
C SER A 72 -5.26 7.71 -9.72
N THR A 73 -5.80 8.58 -10.56
CA THR A 73 -5.07 9.65 -11.23
C THR A 73 -4.77 10.84 -10.31
N ASN A 74 -5.40 10.92 -9.14
CA ASN A 74 -5.07 11.92 -8.12
C ASN A 74 -5.35 11.42 -6.69
N LYS A 75 -4.73 12.10 -5.71
CA LYS A 75 -4.79 11.75 -4.29
C LYS A 75 -6.21 11.80 -3.70
N LEU A 76 -7.02 12.79 -4.09
CA LEU A 76 -8.39 12.95 -3.58
C LEU A 76 -9.27 11.76 -3.98
N VAL A 77 -9.23 11.38 -5.26
CA VAL A 77 -10.00 10.24 -5.78
C VAL A 77 -9.46 8.92 -5.20
N ALA A 78 -8.14 8.78 -4.99
CA ALA A 78 -7.58 7.62 -4.29
C ALA A 78 -8.09 7.51 -2.84
N GLN A 79 -8.21 8.64 -2.14
CA GLN A 79 -8.77 8.68 -0.79
C GLN A 79 -10.26 8.29 -0.80
N MET A 80 -11.04 8.83 -1.74
CA MET A 80 -12.45 8.46 -1.89
C MET A 80 -12.61 6.97 -2.20
N ALA A 81 -11.78 6.41 -3.08
CA ALA A 81 -11.75 4.98 -3.38
C ALA A 81 -11.50 4.15 -2.11
N THR A 82 -10.65 4.63 -1.20
CA THR A 82 -10.37 3.96 0.08
C THR A 82 -11.60 3.89 0.98
N THR A 83 -12.44 4.91 0.97
CA THR A 83 -13.68 4.93 1.76
C THR A 83 -14.80 4.15 1.09
N VAL A 84 -14.97 4.30 -0.23
CA VAL A 84 -16.14 3.78 -0.97
C VAL A 84 -15.96 2.31 -1.38
N LEU A 85 -14.75 1.89 -1.78
CA LEU A 85 -14.48 0.53 -2.26
C LEU A 85 -13.95 -0.40 -1.14
N THR A 86 -14.32 -0.16 0.11
CA THR A 86 -13.98 -1.09 1.22
C THR A 86 -14.91 -2.31 1.25
N VAL A 87 -15.98 -2.31 0.46
CA VAL A 87 -16.78 -3.49 0.18
C VAL A 87 -16.43 -4.00 -1.21
N ILE A 88 -15.80 -5.17 -1.27
CA ILE A 88 -15.73 -6.18 -2.35
C ILE A 88 -14.36 -6.86 -2.24
N THR A 89 -14.21 -7.74 -1.26
CA THR A 89 -13.36 -8.95 -1.36
C THR A 89 -13.87 -9.97 -0.33
N SER A 90 -15.03 -10.57 -0.64
CA SER A 90 -15.53 -11.83 -0.06
C SER A 90 -16.67 -12.29 -0.97
N LEU A 91 -16.31 -12.83 -2.13
CA LEU A 91 -17.10 -13.79 -2.91
C LEU A 91 -16.17 -14.94 -3.26
#